data_AF-A0A850GBN6-F1
#
_entry.id   AF-A0A850GBN6-F1
#
_cell.length_a   1.000
_cell.length_b   1.000
_cell.length_c   1.000
_cell.angle_alpha   90.00
_cell.angle_beta   90.00
_cell.angle_gamma   90.00
#
_symmetry.space_group_name_H-M   'P 1'
#
loop_
_entity.id
_entity.type
_entity.pdbx_description
1 polymer ?
#
loop_
_entity_poly.entity_id
_entity_poly.type
_entity_poly.pdbx_seq_one_letter_code
_entity_poly.pdbx_strand_id
1 'polypeptide(L)'
;MSSSETSHEQVVFRDWLRRGQLTGCAFAAHFAASEEGLLFYELFDSAVDPAAVADFLDEAGQSGRVGVLLGVNLRGDDETASFLGALSSHPRWEISADPQLARDGREVGVRSTWTTSEGLRTDAMGFAPSAFMPVSRRAPYLALAAWTGGHANAQLERPKHGEVGMGDAPPPRDVDYEKSMDLTHRWSKRVREPSEIGHKLLRRLSFRLDKAAVERSFPTLLGGL
;
A
#
# COMPACT_ATOMS: atom_id res chain seq x y z
N MET A 1 18.28 -17.27 11.85
CA MET A 1 16.93 -16.76 11.51
C MET A 1 15.99 -17.94 11.59
N SER A 2 15.20 -18.00 12.66
CA SER A 2 14.16 -19.02 12.84
C SER A 2 13.15 -18.87 11.72
N SER A 3 12.70 -19.95 11.09
CA SER A 3 11.53 -19.92 10.23
C SER A 3 10.36 -19.45 11.09
N SER A 4 9.98 -18.17 10.97
CA SER A 4 8.82 -17.67 11.68
C SER A 4 7.61 -18.42 11.14
N GLU A 5 6.88 -19.05 12.05
CA GLU A 5 5.63 -19.70 11.75
C GLU A 5 4.71 -18.66 11.09
N THR A 6 4.21 -18.96 9.88
CA THR A 6 3.32 -18.04 9.17
C THR A 6 2.04 -17.88 9.99
N SER A 7 1.71 -16.66 10.39
CA SER A 7 0.52 -16.42 11.21
C SER A 7 -0.77 -16.68 10.43
N HIS A 8 -1.85 -16.92 11.15
CA HIS A 8 -3.17 -17.10 10.53
C HIS A 8 -3.59 -15.89 9.69
N GLU A 9 -3.32 -14.68 10.18
CA GLU A 9 -3.67 -13.40 9.54
C GLU A 9 -2.90 -13.20 8.24
N GLN A 10 -1.61 -13.57 8.22
CA GLN A 10 -0.80 -13.56 7.00
C GLN A 10 -1.39 -14.49 5.93
N VAL A 11 -1.82 -15.70 6.33
CA VAL A 11 -2.46 -16.66 5.41
C VAL A 11 -3.77 -16.09 4.87
N VAL A 12 -4.64 -15.58 5.75
CA VAL A 12 -5.95 -15.01 5.36
C VAL A 12 -5.78 -13.81 4.43
N PHE A 13 -4.86 -12.88 4.75
CA PHE A 13 -4.61 -11.71 3.92
C PHE A 13 -4.01 -12.08 2.56
N ARG A 14 -3.04 -13.01 2.53
CA ARG A 14 -2.46 -13.53 1.28
C ARG A 14 -3.51 -14.21 0.41
N ASP A 15 -4.35 -15.05 0.99
CA ASP A 15 -5.42 -15.72 0.26
C ASP A 15 -6.46 -14.74 -0.29
N TRP A 16 -6.77 -13.69 0.48
CA TRP A 16 -7.62 -12.60 0.02
C TRP A 16 -7.02 -11.89 -1.21
N LEU A 17 -5.72 -11.56 -1.18
CA LEU A 17 -5.01 -10.95 -2.31
C LEU A 17 -5.04 -11.88 -3.55
N ARG A 18 -4.79 -13.19 -3.38
CA ARG A 18 -4.77 -14.17 -4.47
C ARG A 18 -6.11 -14.30 -5.19
N ARG A 19 -7.23 -14.16 -4.47
CA ARG A 19 -8.58 -14.28 -5.04
C ARG A 19 -8.99 -13.11 -5.94
N GLY A 20 -8.11 -12.12 -6.14
CA GLY A 20 -8.24 -11.16 -7.24
C GLY A 20 -9.33 -10.11 -7.05
N GLN A 21 -9.67 -9.75 -5.81
CA GLN A 21 -10.62 -8.66 -5.56
C GLN A 21 -10.04 -7.28 -5.91
N LEU A 22 -8.71 -7.16 -6.09
CA LEU A 22 -8.02 -5.95 -6.51
C LEU A 22 -8.20 -5.63 -8.00
N THR A 23 -9.39 -5.14 -8.37
CA THR A 23 -9.64 -4.62 -9.73
C THR A 23 -8.64 -3.50 -10.04
N GLY A 24 -7.89 -3.67 -11.14
CA GLY A 24 -6.90 -2.69 -11.61
C GLY A 24 -5.49 -2.80 -11.03
N CYS A 25 -5.17 -3.84 -10.24
CA CYS A 25 -3.80 -4.14 -9.81
C CYS A 25 -3.51 -5.64 -9.94
N ALA A 26 -3.05 -6.08 -11.12
CA ALA A 26 -2.66 -7.47 -11.33
C ALA A 26 -1.48 -7.90 -10.44
N PHE A 27 -0.58 -6.95 -10.14
CA PHE A 27 0.63 -7.19 -9.37
C PHE A 27 0.38 -7.75 -7.96
N ALA A 28 -0.62 -7.26 -7.25
CA ALA A 28 -0.89 -7.70 -5.89
C ALA A 28 -1.26 -9.20 -5.82
N ALA A 29 -2.08 -9.67 -6.76
CA ALA A 29 -2.42 -11.09 -6.88
C ALA A 29 -1.19 -11.93 -7.25
N HIS A 30 -0.31 -11.41 -8.12
CA HIS A 30 0.93 -12.07 -8.51
C HIS A 30 1.93 -12.19 -7.35
N PHE A 31 2.15 -11.13 -6.57
CA PHE A 31 2.99 -11.19 -5.38
C PHE A 31 2.46 -12.19 -4.36
N ALA A 32 1.14 -12.19 -4.13
CA ALA A 32 0.50 -13.11 -3.19
C ALA A 32 0.49 -14.58 -3.66
N ALA A 33 0.51 -14.82 -4.97
CA ALA A 33 0.56 -16.15 -5.57
C ALA A 33 1.98 -16.71 -5.72
N SER A 34 3.01 -15.88 -5.56
CA SER A 34 4.40 -16.29 -5.72
C SER A 34 4.82 -17.30 -4.64
N GLU A 35 5.34 -18.44 -5.07
CA GLU A 35 5.95 -19.43 -4.18
C GLU A 35 7.27 -18.94 -3.57
N GLU A 36 7.89 -17.90 -4.15
CA GLU A 36 9.13 -17.30 -3.68
C GLU A 36 8.95 -16.43 -2.43
N GLY A 37 7.70 -16.19 -2.01
CA GLY A 37 7.39 -15.40 -0.82
C GLY A 37 7.78 -13.93 -1.00
N LEU A 38 7.28 -13.29 -2.07
CA LEU A 38 7.58 -11.90 -2.38
C LEU A 38 6.94 -10.88 -1.41
N LEU A 39 6.11 -11.36 -0.48
CA LEU A 39 5.54 -10.55 0.59
C LEU A 39 6.29 -10.85 1.89
N PHE A 40 6.79 -9.81 2.53
CA PHE A 40 7.39 -9.84 3.87
C PHE A 40 6.46 -9.11 4.83
N TYR A 41 6.11 -9.73 5.96
CA TYR A 41 5.03 -9.25 6.82
C TYR A 41 5.54 -8.85 8.19
N GLU A 42 5.02 -7.73 8.69
CA GLU A 42 5.12 -7.35 10.10
C GLU A 42 3.70 -7.18 10.65
N LEU A 43 3.41 -7.84 11.78
CA LEU A 43 2.10 -7.80 12.43
C LEU A 43 2.11 -6.77 13.55
N PHE A 44 1.03 -5.99 13.69
CA PHE A 44 0.90 -5.05 14.79
C PHE A 44 -0.54 -4.94 15.29
N ASP A 45 -0.67 -4.63 16.58
CA ASP A 45 -1.96 -4.64 17.28
C ASP A 45 -2.52 -3.24 17.55
N SER A 46 -1.69 -2.26 17.91
CA SER A 46 -2.20 -0.93 18.28
C SER A 46 -1.14 0.17 18.22
N ALA A 47 0.01 -0.04 18.87
CA ALA A 47 1.14 0.87 18.81
C ALA A 47 2.15 0.38 17.78
N VAL A 48 2.58 1.30 16.91
CA VAL A 48 3.64 1.06 15.94
C VAL A 48 4.82 1.91 16.32
N ASP A 49 5.99 1.27 16.45
CA ASP A 49 7.26 1.98 16.53
C ASP A 49 7.71 2.35 15.11
N PRO A 50 7.73 3.65 14.76
CA PRO A 50 8.06 4.09 13.41
C PRO A 50 9.51 3.77 13.01
N ALA A 51 10.43 3.66 13.98
CA ALA A 51 11.80 3.25 13.72
C ALA A 51 11.88 1.74 13.41
N ALA A 52 11.18 0.90 14.18
CA ALA A 52 11.11 -0.53 13.90
C ALA A 52 10.47 -0.81 12.52
N VAL A 53 9.45 -0.04 12.14
CA VAL A 53 8.87 -0.10 10.79
C VAL A 53 9.87 0.29 9.72
N ALA A 54 10.70 1.31 9.97
CA ALA A 54 11.74 1.72 9.03
C ALA A 54 12.74 0.59 8.77
N ASP A 55 13.23 -0.02 9.84
CA ASP A 55 14.19 -1.13 9.79
C ASP A 55 13.59 -2.35 9.07
N PHE A 56 12.34 -2.70 9.39
CA PHE A 56 11.59 -3.77 8.71
C PHE A 56 11.46 -3.51 7.22
N LEU A 57 11.09 -2.29 6.83
CA LEU A 57 10.94 -1.93 5.43
C LEU A 57 12.27 -1.94 4.67
N ASP A 58 13.37 -1.57 5.31
CA ASP A 58 14.70 -1.68 4.70
C ASP A 58 15.11 -3.15 4.53
N GLU A 59 14.84 -4.01 5.52
CA GLU A 59 15.08 -5.45 5.42
C GLU A 59 14.25 -6.09 4.29
N ALA A 60 12.98 -5.70 4.16
CA ALA A 60 12.11 -6.14 3.07
C ALA A 60 12.74 -5.84 1.70
N GLY A 61 13.17 -4.59 1.52
CA GLY A 61 13.78 -4.11 0.27
C GLY A 61 15.10 -4.80 -0.05
N GLN A 62 15.98 -4.96 0.94
CA GLN A 62 17.25 -5.69 0.81
C GLN A 62 17.03 -7.16 0.47
N SER A 63 15.94 -7.75 0.96
CA SER A 63 15.54 -9.13 0.66
C SER A 63 14.83 -9.27 -0.69
N GLY A 64 14.64 -8.19 -1.45
CA GLY A 64 13.92 -8.20 -2.71
C GLY A 64 12.43 -8.50 -2.55
N ARG A 65 11.83 -8.13 -1.41
CA ARG A 65 10.43 -8.39 -1.06
C ARG A 65 9.65 -7.09 -0.84
N VAL A 66 8.34 -7.17 -1.04
CA VAL A 66 7.41 -6.10 -0.66
C VAL A 66 7.16 -6.19 0.84
N GLY A 67 7.44 -5.10 1.56
CA GLY A 67 7.09 -5.00 2.97
C GLY A 67 5.59 -4.76 3.14
N VAL A 68 4.95 -5.53 3.99
CA VAL A 68 3.52 -5.45 4.32
C VAL A 68 3.36 -5.30 5.83
N LEU A 69 2.96 -4.11 6.25
CA LEU A 69 2.54 -3.86 7.62
C LEU A 69 1.08 -4.31 7.75
N LEU A 70 0.78 -5.26 8.63
CA LEU A 70 -0.55 -5.85 8.82
C LEU A 70 -1.11 -5.53 10.22
N GLY A 71 -2.09 -4.64 10.28
CA GLY A 71 -2.78 -4.25 11.51
C GLY A 71 -3.95 -5.19 11.80
N VAL A 72 -3.76 -6.17 12.69
CA VAL A 72 -4.73 -7.27 12.86
C VAL A 72 -5.97 -6.87 13.67
N ASN A 73 -5.78 -5.88 14.55
CA ASN A 73 -6.81 -5.34 15.44
C ASN A 73 -7.31 -3.94 15.03
N LEU A 74 -6.76 -3.36 13.96
CA LEU A 74 -7.21 -2.05 13.46
C LEU A 74 -8.36 -2.22 12.47
N ARG A 75 -9.52 -1.70 12.84
CA ARG A 75 -10.79 -1.88 12.13
C ARG A 75 -11.45 -0.55 11.76
N GLY A 76 -11.15 0.51 12.48
CA GLY A 76 -11.77 1.82 12.31
C GLY A 76 -10.89 2.84 11.60
N ASP A 77 -11.54 3.88 11.09
CA ASP A 77 -10.85 5.01 10.47
C ASP A 77 -10.05 5.83 11.50
N ASP A 78 -10.50 5.92 12.76
CA ASP A 78 -9.76 6.57 13.85
C ASP A 78 -8.43 5.87 14.09
N GLU A 79 -8.47 4.55 14.25
CA GLU A 79 -7.30 3.69 14.44
C GLU A 79 -6.34 3.78 13.24
N THR A 80 -6.90 3.80 12.02
CA THR A 80 -6.12 3.99 10.79
C THR A 80 -5.43 5.35 10.76
N ALA A 81 -6.14 6.43 11.13
CA ALA A 81 -5.59 7.76 11.19
C ALA A 81 -4.51 7.89 12.27
N SER A 82 -4.71 7.31 13.46
CA SER A 82 -3.69 7.25 14.51
C SER A 82 -2.44 6.48 14.06
N PHE A 83 -2.62 5.34 13.39
CA PHE A 83 -1.52 4.57 12.81
C PHE A 83 -0.70 5.40 11.81
N LEU A 84 -1.36 6.11 10.90
CA LEU A 84 -0.71 7.00 9.94
C LEU A 84 -0.02 8.18 10.62
N GLY A 85 -0.63 8.74 11.66
CA GLY A 85 -0.03 9.79 12.50
C GLY A 85 1.25 9.30 13.17
N ALA A 86 1.26 8.08 13.72
CA ALA A 86 2.46 7.48 14.30
C ALA A 86 3.56 7.32 13.26
N LEU A 87 3.26 6.77 12.08
CA LEU A 87 4.24 6.63 10.99
C LEU A 87 4.84 7.98 10.58
N SER A 88 4.02 9.04 10.52
CA SER A 88 4.46 10.39 10.11
C SER A 88 5.51 11.02 11.03
N SER A 89 5.71 10.49 12.24
CA SER A 89 6.76 10.97 13.14
C SER A 89 8.17 10.52 12.70
N HIS A 90 8.27 9.54 11.80
CA HIS A 90 9.53 9.14 11.20
C HIS A 90 9.86 10.00 9.96
N PRO A 91 11.09 10.52 9.81
CA PRO A 91 11.46 11.45 8.75
C PRO A 91 11.39 10.88 7.32
N ARG A 92 11.32 9.55 7.20
CA ARG A 92 11.19 8.85 5.90
C ARG A 92 9.75 8.62 5.46
N TRP A 93 8.78 8.89 6.33
CA TRP A 93 7.36 8.87 5.98
C TRP A 93 6.88 10.28 5.68
N GLU A 94 6.22 10.43 4.55
CA GLU A 94 5.45 11.61 4.19
C GLU A 94 3.99 11.19 4.04
N ILE A 95 3.14 11.71 4.93
CA ILE A 95 1.70 11.47 4.89
C ILE A 95 1.03 12.78 4.51
N SER A 96 0.24 12.77 3.44
CA SER A 96 -0.45 13.95 2.92
C SER A 96 -1.90 13.65 2.61
N ALA A 97 -2.76 14.66 2.80
CA ALA A 97 -4.12 14.63 2.30
C ALA A 97 -4.14 14.92 0.80
N ASP A 98 -5.01 14.22 0.07
CA ASP A 98 -5.24 14.43 -1.35
C ASP A 98 -6.69 14.91 -1.55
N PRO A 99 -6.90 16.23 -1.75
CA PRO A 99 -8.24 16.80 -1.91
C PRO A 99 -8.96 16.27 -3.14
N GLN A 100 -8.24 15.79 -4.16
CA GLN A 100 -8.83 15.24 -5.38
C GLN A 100 -9.54 13.90 -5.12
N LEU A 101 -9.33 13.32 -3.94
CA LEU A 101 -9.81 12.00 -3.53
C LEU A 101 -10.90 12.09 -2.47
N ALA A 102 -11.19 13.29 -1.96
CA ALA A 102 -12.29 13.57 -1.06
C ALA A 102 -13.63 13.53 -1.83
N ARG A 103 -14.58 12.73 -1.32
CA ARG A 103 -15.95 12.69 -1.86
C ARG A 103 -16.90 13.33 -0.85
N ASP A 104 -17.71 14.27 -1.33
CA ASP A 104 -18.81 14.90 -0.58
C ASP A 104 -18.40 15.61 0.74
N GLY A 105 -17.12 15.95 0.91
CA GLY A 105 -16.59 16.67 2.09
C GLY A 105 -16.57 15.88 3.40
N ARG A 106 -17.05 14.63 3.40
CA ARG A 106 -17.06 13.72 4.56
C ARG A 106 -15.86 12.77 4.59
N GLU A 107 -15.14 12.68 3.48
CA GLU A 107 -14.02 11.76 3.32
C GLU A 107 -12.75 12.53 2.97
N VAL A 108 -11.60 11.97 3.37
CA VAL A 108 -10.28 12.46 2.99
C VAL A 108 -9.52 11.31 2.36
N GLY A 109 -8.97 11.54 1.16
CA GLY A 109 -7.96 10.65 0.62
C GLY A 109 -6.61 10.94 1.27
N VAL A 110 -5.91 9.89 1.68
CA VAL A 110 -4.60 9.97 2.33
C VAL A 110 -3.59 9.23 1.48
N ARG A 111 -2.48 9.90 1.19
CA ARG A 111 -1.30 9.33 0.54
C ARG A 111 -0.20 9.14 1.56
N SER A 112 0.42 7.97 1.52
CA SER A 112 1.58 7.61 2.33
C SER A 112 2.74 7.35 1.39
N THR A 113 3.78 8.17 1.48
CA THR A 113 5.01 8.03 0.70
C THR A 113 6.15 7.64 1.63
N TRP A 114 6.92 6.64 1.24
CA TRP A 114 8.12 6.21 1.93
C TRP A 114 9.37 6.60 1.15
N THR A 115 10.38 7.13 1.83
CA THR A 115 11.71 7.30 1.24
C THR A 115 12.58 6.13 1.64
N THR A 116 13.21 5.44 0.69
CA THR A 116 14.15 4.32 0.92
C THR A 116 15.48 4.82 1.49
N SER A 117 16.32 3.92 2.01
CA SER A 117 17.65 4.28 2.54
C SER A 117 18.58 4.78 1.44
N GLU A 118 18.27 4.47 0.18
CA GLU A 118 18.92 4.99 -1.02
C GLU A 118 18.35 6.35 -1.49
N GLY A 119 17.35 6.90 -0.78
CA GLY A 119 16.73 8.18 -1.11
C GLY A 119 15.67 8.13 -2.22
N LEU A 120 15.28 6.94 -2.68
CA LEU A 120 14.19 6.75 -3.63
C LEU A 120 12.84 6.89 -2.93
N ARG A 121 11.87 7.57 -3.56
CA ARG A 121 10.51 7.72 -3.03
C ARG A 121 9.60 6.62 -3.56
N THR A 122 8.75 6.06 -2.72
CA THR A 122 7.75 5.07 -3.10
C THR A 122 6.39 5.34 -2.50
N ASP A 123 5.36 5.20 -3.34
CA ASP A 123 3.96 5.29 -2.91
C ASP A 123 3.57 3.97 -2.21
N ALA A 124 3.15 4.04 -0.95
CA ALA A 124 2.64 2.89 -0.23
C ALA A 124 1.15 2.64 -0.54
N MET A 125 0.80 1.38 -0.76
CA MET A 125 -0.56 0.95 -1.07
C MET A 125 -1.29 0.51 0.21
N GLY A 126 -2.41 1.15 0.51
CA GLY A 126 -3.23 0.80 1.68
C GLY A 126 -4.43 -0.08 1.34
N PHE A 127 -4.80 -0.91 2.32
CA PHE A 127 -5.94 -1.80 2.34
C PHE A 127 -6.59 -1.69 3.72
N ALA A 128 -7.92 -1.64 3.80
CA ALA A 128 -8.58 -1.57 5.10
C ALA A 128 -10.00 -2.15 5.05
N PRO A 129 -10.53 -2.65 6.19
CA PRO A 129 -11.93 -3.07 6.31
C PRO A 129 -12.90 -1.87 6.40
N SER A 130 -12.62 -0.76 5.73
CA SER A 130 -13.40 0.47 5.79
C SER A 130 -14.39 0.58 4.63
N ALA A 131 -15.58 1.11 4.90
CA ALA A 131 -16.60 1.34 3.88
C ALA A 131 -16.20 2.45 2.89
N PHE A 132 -15.34 3.38 3.29
CA PHE A 132 -14.84 4.46 2.43
C PHE A 132 -13.78 3.97 1.43
N MET A 133 -13.18 2.81 1.70
CA MET A 133 -12.26 2.19 0.74
C MET A 133 -13.02 1.70 -0.50
N PRO A 134 -12.43 1.82 -1.70
CA PRO A 134 -12.94 1.15 -2.89
C PRO A 134 -13.11 -0.35 -2.63
N VAL A 135 -14.16 -0.96 -3.19
CA VAL A 135 -14.46 -2.41 -2.98
C VAL A 135 -13.24 -3.28 -3.21
N SER A 136 -12.42 -2.93 -4.20
CA SER A 136 -11.20 -3.67 -4.53
C SER A 136 -10.10 -3.62 -3.48
N ARG A 137 -10.14 -2.66 -2.55
CA ARG A 137 -9.19 -2.47 -1.44
C ARG A 137 -9.82 -2.70 -0.06
N ARG A 138 -11.06 -3.19 -0.02
CA ARG A 138 -11.72 -3.61 1.22
C ARG A 138 -11.17 -4.97 1.63
N ALA A 139 -10.22 -4.95 2.53
CA ALA A 139 -9.49 -6.13 2.98
C ALA A 139 -10.02 -6.64 4.32
N PRO A 140 -9.75 -7.90 4.68
CA PRO A 140 -10.08 -8.46 5.99
C PRO A 140 -9.31 -7.81 7.14
N TYR A 141 -8.22 -7.10 6.86
CA TYR A 141 -7.38 -6.41 7.84
C TYR A 141 -6.93 -5.07 7.27
N LEU A 142 -6.50 -4.16 8.16
CA LEU A 142 -5.73 -3.01 7.73
C LEU A 142 -4.35 -3.48 7.28
N ALA A 143 -3.91 -3.04 6.10
CA ALA A 143 -2.57 -3.28 5.63
C ALA A 143 -2.00 -2.07 4.88
N LEU A 144 -0.69 -1.87 5.01
CA LEU A 144 0.08 -0.92 4.21
C LEU A 144 1.25 -1.66 3.56
N ALA A 145 1.29 -1.69 2.23
CA ALA A 145 2.31 -2.37 1.46
C ALA A 145 3.20 -1.37 0.73
N ALA A 146 4.52 -1.55 0.81
CA ALA A 146 5.49 -0.69 0.13
C ALA A 146 6.58 -1.53 -0.54
N TRP A 147 6.95 -1.15 -1.77
CA TRP A 147 8.15 -1.65 -2.42
C TRP A 147 9.31 -0.73 -2.10
N THR A 148 10.26 -1.21 -1.30
CA THR A 148 11.36 -0.40 -0.80
C THR A 148 12.70 -0.76 -1.43
N GLY A 149 12.71 -1.72 -2.34
CA GLY A 149 13.86 -1.97 -3.20
C GLY A 149 13.97 -0.92 -4.32
N GLY A 150 15.05 -0.99 -5.09
CA GLY A 150 15.26 -0.15 -6.26
C GLY A 150 14.49 -0.61 -7.49
N HIS A 151 15.05 -0.34 -8.67
CA HIS A 151 14.51 -0.80 -9.95
C HIS A 151 14.89 -2.25 -10.24
N ALA A 152 14.30 -3.19 -9.50
CA ALA A 152 14.59 -4.62 -9.62
C ALA A 152 13.89 -5.29 -10.82
N ASN A 153 12.86 -4.65 -11.37
CA ASN A 153 12.17 -5.13 -12.55
C ASN A 153 12.95 -4.85 -13.83
N ALA A 154 13.61 -5.87 -14.37
CA ALA A 154 14.41 -5.78 -15.60
C ALA A 154 13.59 -5.49 -16.87
N GLN A 155 12.26 -5.62 -16.82
CA GLN A 155 11.36 -5.39 -17.96
C GLN A 155 10.85 -3.95 -18.01
N LEU A 156 11.06 -3.15 -16.96
CA LEU A 156 10.75 -1.73 -16.97
C LEU A 156 11.96 -0.91 -17.37
N GLU A 157 11.72 0.07 -18.25
CA GLU A 157 12.68 1.14 -18.44
C GLU A 157 12.84 1.89 -17.10
N ARG A 158 14.10 2.05 -16.66
CA ARG A 158 14.38 2.77 -15.42
C ARG A 158 13.83 4.20 -15.54
N PRO A 159 12.93 4.62 -14.63
CA PRO A 159 12.52 6.00 -14.52
C PRO A 159 13.73 6.93 -14.45
N LYS A 160 13.63 8.11 -15.08
CA LYS A 160 14.66 9.16 -14.97
C LYS A 160 14.63 9.90 -13.62
N HIS A 161 13.67 9.58 -12.77
CA HIS A 161 13.33 10.31 -11.57
C HIS A 161 13.38 9.35 -10.39
N GLY A 162 13.85 9.82 -9.22
CA GLY A 162 14.08 9.01 -8.01
C GLY A 162 12.80 8.49 -7.34
N GLU A 163 11.89 7.94 -8.11
CA GLU A 163 10.65 7.30 -7.67
C GLU A 163 10.69 5.82 -8.05
N VAL A 164 10.31 4.95 -7.11
CA VAL A 164 10.08 3.51 -7.32
C VAL A 164 8.67 3.16 -6.89
N GLY A 165 8.02 2.24 -7.57
CA GLY A 165 6.69 1.77 -7.21
C GLY A 165 6.62 0.25 -7.15
N MET A 166 5.45 -0.26 -6.78
CA MET A 166 5.16 -1.69 -6.79
C MET A 166 5.42 -2.40 -8.13
N GLY A 167 5.44 -1.64 -9.24
CA GLY A 167 5.79 -2.19 -10.56
C GLY A 167 7.30 -2.43 -10.75
N ASP A 168 8.14 -1.77 -9.97
CA ASP A 168 9.61 -1.91 -9.99
C ASP A 168 10.10 -3.13 -9.20
N ALA A 169 9.22 -3.77 -8.42
CA ALA A 169 9.51 -5.04 -7.78
C ALA A 169 9.71 -6.15 -8.83
N PRO A 170 10.56 -7.16 -8.54
CA PRO A 170 10.81 -8.23 -9.50
C PRO A 170 9.51 -9.00 -9.77
N PRO A 171 9.15 -9.24 -11.04
CA PRO A 171 8.00 -10.07 -11.34
C PRO A 171 8.25 -11.50 -10.86
N PRO A 172 7.23 -12.24 -10.39
CA PRO A 172 7.38 -13.67 -10.15
C PRO A 172 7.78 -14.37 -11.45
N ARG A 173 8.64 -15.39 -11.36
CA ARG A 173 9.23 -16.08 -12.53
C ARG A 173 8.20 -16.59 -13.56
N ASP A 174 7.03 -17.01 -13.08
CA ASP A 174 5.99 -17.64 -13.90
C ASP A 174 4.94 -16.64 -14.42
N VAL A 175 5.15 -15.34 -14.21
CA VAL A 175 4.20 -14.31 -14.63
C VAL A 175 4.64 -13.68 -15.95
N ASP A 176 3.78 -13.81 -16.95
CA ASP A 176 3.85 -13.02 -18.17
C ASP A 176 3.59 -11.55 -17.84
N TYR A 177 4.68 -10.80 -17.70
CA TYR A 177 4.66 -9.40 -17.31
C TYR A 177 3.94 -8.51 -18.31
N GLU A 178 4.17 -8.72 -19.61
CA GLU A 178 3.50 -7.93 -20.66
C GLU A 178 1.99 -8.14 -20.60
N LYS A 179 1.54 -9.38 -20.43
CA LYS A 179 0.13 -9.71 -20.26
C LYS A 179 -0.45 -9.10 -18.98
N SER A 180 0.32 -9.06 -17.89
CA SER A 180 -0.11 -8.47 -16.61
C SER A 180 -0.23 -6.95 -16.68
N MET A 181 0.72 -6.30 -17.36
CA MET A 181 0.68 -4.87 -17.65
C MET A 181 -0.45 -4.50 -18.60
N ASP A 182 -0.67 -5.30 -19.65
CA ASP A 182 -1.75 -5.09 -20.58
C ASP A 182 -3.12 -5.31 -19.93
N LEU A 183 -3.29 -6.32 -19.07
CA LEU A 183 -4.50 -6.46 -18.24
C LEU A 183 -4.72 -5.21 -17.39
N THR A 184 -3.68 -4.76 -16.69
CA THR A 184 -3.75 -3.55 -15.86
C THR A 184 -4.13 -2.31 -16.70
N HIS A 185 -3.57 -2.16 -17.90
CA HIS A 185 -3.92 -1.08 -18.84
C HIS A 185 -5.34 -1.19 -19.39
N ARG A 186 -5.79 -2.38 -19.82
CA ARG A 186 -7.16 -2.61 -20.30
C ARG A 186 -8.19 -2.33 -19.22
N TRP A 187 -7.92 -2.73 -17.97
CA TRP A 187 -8.77 -2.38 -16.83
C TRP A 187 -8.83 -0.88 -16.62
N SER A 188 -7.68 -0.18 -16.70
CA SER A 188 -7.64 1.27 -16.57
C SER A 188 -8.43 2.03 -17.65
N LYS A 189 -8.66 1.40 -18.81
CA LYS A 189 -9.48 1.95 -19.91
C LYS A 189 -10.97 1.59 -19.81
N ARG A 190 -11.35 0.62 -18.99
CA ARG A 190 -12.73 0.11 -18.88
C ARG A 190 -13.55 0.77 -17.78
N VAL A 191 -12.91 1.39 -16.80
CA VAL A 191 -13.57 2.25 -15.82
C VAL A 191 -14.04 3.50 -16.56
N ARG A 192 -15.36 3.66 -16.60
CA ARG A 192 -16.07 4.54 -17.54
C ARG A 192 -16.53 5.84 -16.90
N GLU A 193 -16.42 6.02 -15.58
CA GLU A 193 -16.90 7.25 -14.94
C GLU A 193 -15.78 8.11 -14.32
N PRO A 194 -15.77 9.43 -14.59
CA PRO A 194 -14.93 10.39 -13.86
C PRO A 194 -15.22 10.46 -12.34
N SER A 195 -16.38 9.96 -11.89
CA SER A 195 -16.73 9.76 -10.47
C SER A 195 -15.92 8.61 -9.83
N GLU A 196 -15.33 7.74 -10.66
CA GLU A 196 -14.34 6.73 -10.33
C GLU A 196 -12.95 7.33 -10.56
N ILE A 197 -12.58 8.28 -9.68
CA ILE A 197 -11.23 8.82 -9.45
C ILE A 197 -10.17 8.22 -10.38
N GLY A 198 -9.63 9.04 -11.29
CA GLY A 198 -8.68 8.61 -12.33
C GLY A 198 -7.64 7.63 -11.79
N HIS A 199 -7.53 6.46 -12.42
CA HIS A 199 -6.72 5.32 -11.97
C HIS A 199 -5.29 5.62 -11.50
N LYS A 200 -4.65 6.66 -12.04
CA LYS A 200 -3.34 7.11 -11.57
C LYS A 200 -3.38 7.56 -10.11
N LEU A 201 -4.45 8.22 -9.69
CA LEU A 201 -4.65 8.71 -8.34
C LEU A 201 -5.01 7.58 -7.37
N LEU A 202 -5.82 6.59 -7.79
CA LEU A 202 -6.10 5.41 -6.96
C LEU A 202 -4.85 4.58 -6.68
N ARG A 203 -3.90 4.47 -7.62
CA ARG A 203 -2.63 3.77 -7.36
C ARG A 203 -1.80 4.42 -6.26
N ARG A 204 -1.88 5.75 -6.14
CA ARG A 204 -1.13 6.57 -5.16
C ARG A 204 -1.90 6.82 -3.87
N LEU A 205 -3.18 6.49 -3.82
CA LEU A 205 -3.97 6.54 -2.61
C LEU A 205 -3.51 5.43 -1.67
N SER A 206 -3.28 5.74 -0.40
CA SER A 206 -3.11 4.73 0.64
C SER A 206 -4.47 4.43 1.26
N PHE A 207 -5.19 5.43 1.78
CA PHE A 207 -6.48 5.23 2.45
C PHE A 207 -7.51 6.30 2.13
N ARG A 208 -8.79 5.93 2.11
CA ARG A 208 -9.92 6.86 2.23
C ARG A 208 -10.52 6.70 3.63
N LEU A 209 -10.59 7.80 4.35
CA LEU A 209 -11.00 7.84 5.76
C LEU A 209 -12.10 8.87 5.97
N ASP A 210 -12.93 8.65 6.99
CA ASP A 210 -13.81 9.67 7.55
C ASP A 210 -12.99 10.91 7.95
N LYS A 211 -13.39 12.09 7.44
CA LYS A 211 -12.72 13.35 7.72
C LYS A 211 -12.68 13.64 9.23
N ALA A 212 -13.75 13.36 9.96
CA ALA A 212 -13.81 13.61 11.40
C ALA A 212 -12.83 12.71 12.16
N ALA A 213 -12.58 11.49 11.67
CA ALA A 213 -11.57 10.61 12.26
C ALA A 213 -10.15 11.17 12.07
N VAL A 214 -9.86 11.70 10.87
CA VAL A 214 -8.59 12.39 10.60
C VAL A 214 -8.44 13.65 11.45
N GLU A 215 -9.48 14.46 11.60
CA GLU A 215 -9.45 15.67 12.45
C GLU A 215 -9.13 15.36 13.91
N ARG A 216 -9.69 14.26 14.46
CA ARG A 216 -9.44 13.85 15.85
C ARG A 216 -8.04 13.28 16.06
N SER A 217 -7.60 12.42 15.16
CA SER A 217 -6.45 11.55 15.36
C SER A 217 -5.17 12.06 14.69
N PHE A 218 -5.31 12.90 13.66
CA PHE A 218 -4.20 13.46 12.90
C PHE A 218 -4.52 14.87 12.36
N PRO A 219 -4.80 15.85 13.25
CA PRO A 219 -5.33 17.17 12.87
C PRO A 219 -4.41 17.95 11.93
N THR A 220 -3.09 17.76 12.03
CA THR A 220 -2.10 18.45 11.20
C THR A 220 -2.19 18.04 9.73
N LEU A 221 -2.74 16.87 9.41
CA LEU A 221 -2.87 16.38 8.05
C LEU A 221 -3.80 17.27 7.19
N LEU A 222 -4.79 17.88 7.82
CA LEU A 222 -5.80 18.70 7.14
C LEU A 222 -5.45 20.19 7.12
N GLY A 223 -4.43 20.62 7.87
CA GLY A 223 -4.01 22.03 7.92
C GLY A 223 -3.45 22.58 6.60
N GLY A 224 -3.22 21.72 5.60
CA GLY A 224 -2.78 22.09 4.25
C GLY A 224 -3.84 21.95 3.15
N LEU A 225 -5.09 21.61 3.51
CA LEU A 225 -6.23 21.58 2.59
C LEU A 225 -6.95 22.93 2.55
#